data_AF-A0A7Z9WN24-F1
#
_entry.id   AF-A0A7Z9WN24-F1
#
_cell.length_a   1.000
_cell.length_b   1.000
_cell.length_c   1.000
_cell.angle_alpha   90.00
_cell.angle_beta   90.00
_cell.angle_gamma   90.00
#
_symmetry.space_group_name_H-M   'P 1'
#
loop_
_entity.id
_entity.type
_entity.pdbx_description
1 polymer ?
#
loop_
_entity_poly.entity_id
_entity_poly.type
_entity_poly.pdbx_seq_one_letter_code
_entity_poly.pdbx_strand_id
1 'polypeptide(L)'
;FGIAFLYITHDLATARYFVKGGRIAVMYLGQLVETGKLGQVLEKPRHPYLQALLSAVPVPDPRKAREKRPLPLRSLELPDPTNPPSGCRFHPRCPYAEEICAQEIPALRPLDGRFIACHLAERIPEWHLL
;
A
#
# COMPACT_ATOMS: atom_id res chain seq x y z
N PHE A 1 1.32 11.94 31.79
CA PHE A 1 1.03 12.68 30.56
C PHE A 1 1.13 11.74 29.37
N GLY A 2 0.17 11.77 28.45
CA GLY A 2 0.23 11.03 27.18
C GLY A 2 0.50 12.02 26.05
N ILE A 3 1.50 11.74 25.22
CA ILE A 3 1.83 12.54 24.03
C ILE A 3 1.27 11.80 22.81
N ALA A 4 0.51 12.51 21.99
CA ALA A 4 0.15 12.06 20.65
C ALA A 4 0.99 12.85 19.64
N PHE A 5 1.52 12.16 18.63
CA PHE A 5 2.22 12.80 17.52
C PHE A 5 1.84 12.11 16.20
N LEU A 6 1.84 12.89 15.13
CA LEU A 6 1.67 12.42 13.76
C LEU A 6 3.02 12.52 13.06
N TYR A 7 3.51 11.41 12.54
CA TYR A 7 4.76 11.34 11.81
C TYR A 7 4.48 11.04 10.33
N ILE A 8 4.94 11.93 9.44
CA ILE A 8 4.72 11.83 7.98
C ILE A 8 6.08 11.59 7.31
N THR A 9 6.17 10.53 6.51
CA THR A 9 7.39 10.16 5.78
C THR A 9 7.05 9.41 4.49
N HIS A 10 7.97 9.41 3.54
CA HIS A 10 7.94 8.57 2.34
C HIS A 10 8.71 7.25 2.52
N ASP A 11 9.42 7.09 3.64
CA ASP A 11 10.23 5.91 3.94
C ASP A 11 9.55 4.99 4.96
N LEU A 12 9.22 3.77 4.51
CA LEU A 12 8.58 2.75 5.35
C LEU A 12 9.48 2.30 6.52
N ALA A 13 10.81 2.31 6.35
CA ALA A 13 11.72 1.89 7.41
C ALA A 13 11.67 2.86 8.59
N THR A 14 11.73 4.16 8.29
CA THR A 14 11.61 5.21 9.29
C THR A 14 10.21 5.24 9.92
N ALA A 15 9.14 5.07 9.12
CA ALA A 15 7.78 4.96 9.65
C ALA A 15 7.68 3.83 10.70
N ARG A 16 8.15 2.63 10.36
CA ARG A 16 8.15 1.46 11.27
C ARG A 16 8.89 1.72 12.58
N TYR A 17 10.00 2.46 12.53
CA TYR A 17 10.79 2.80 13.71
C TYR A 17 10.03 3.73 14.67
N PHE A 18 9.48 4.83 14.15
CA PHE A 18 8.83 5.85 14.99
C PHE A 18 7.45 5.43 15.51
N VAL A 19 6.67 4.69 14.73
CA VAL A 19 5.30 4.32 15.10
C VAL A 19 5.19 2.92 15.70
N LYS A 20 6.27 2.41 16.31
CA LYS A 20 6.27 1.10 16.97
C LYS A 20 5.18 1.06 18.05
N GLY A 21 4.26 0.11 17.92
CA GLY A 21 3.08 0.00 18.80
C GLY A 21 1.90 0.91 18.43
N GLY A 22 2.04 1.72 17.40
CA GLY A 22 1.01 2.63 16.89
C GLY A 22 0.30 2.14 15.64
N ARG A 23 -0.27 3.11 14.90
CA ARG A 23 -0.99 2.91 13.65
C ARG A 23 -0.19 3.47 12.48
N ILE A 24 -0.41 2.92 11.30
CA ILE A 24 0.11 3.47 10.04
C ILE A 24 -1.07 3.82 9.12
N ALA A 25 -0.89 4.87 8.32
CA ALA A 25 -1.80 5.27 7.27
C ALA A 25 -0.99 5.43 5.98
N VAL A 26 -1.32 4.64 4.97
CA VAL A 26 -0.66 4.64 3.67
C VAL A 26 -1.51 5.46 2.71
N MET A 27 -0.87 6.38 2.00
CA MET A 27 -1.52 7.25 1.03
C MET A 27 -0.94 7.05 -0.37
N TYR A 28 -1.76 7.22 -1.39
CA TYR A 28 -1.33 7.30 -2.79
C TYR A 28 -2.04 8.44 -3.50
N LEU A 29 -1.25 9.34 -4.11
CA LEU A 29 -1.75 10.55 -4.80
C LEU A 29 -2.86 11.25 -3.99
N GLY A 30 -2.62 11.54 -2.70
CA GLY A 30 -3.58 12.27 -1.86
C GLY A 30 -4.80 11.48 -1.36
N GLN A 31 -4.86 10.16 -1.56
CA GLN A 31 -5.94 9.30 -1.03
C GLN A 31 -5.40 8.31 0.00
N LEU A 32 -6.12 8.13 1.11
CA LEU A 32 -5.83 7.05 2.07
C LEU A 32 -6.20 5.71 1.44
N VAL A 33 -5.24 4.81 1.30
CA VAL A 33 -5.44 3.50 0.67
C VAL A 33 -5.53 2.36 1.66
N GLU A 34 -4.81 2.45 2.78
CA GLU A 34 -4.80 1.43 3.83
C GLU A 34 -4.36 2.03 5.18
N THR A 35 -5.11 1.77 6.26
CA THR A 35 -4.73 2.18 7.63
C THR A 35 -5.17 1.19 8.69
N GLY A 36 -4.29 0.93 9.66
CA GLY A 36 -4.50 -0.04 10.72
C GLY A 36 -3.32 -0.10 11.69
N LYS A 37 -3.28 -1.14 12.52
CA LYS A 37 -2.11 -1.43 13.36
C LYS A 37 -0.89 -1.70 12.47
N LEU A 38 0.28 -1.16 12.85
CA LEU A 38 1.50 -1.25 12.05
C LEU A 38 1.82 -2.68 11.57
N GLY A 39 1.87 -3.64 12.50
CA GLY A 39 2.19 -5.04 12.17
C GLY A 39 1.20 -5.63 11.17
N GLN A 40 -0.10 -5.45 11.41
CA GLN A 40 -1.13 -5.96 10.52
C GLN A 40 -1.03 -5.41 9.08
N VAL A 41 -0.81 -4.10 8.94
CA VAL A 41 -0.76 -3.44 7.64
C VAL A 41 0.51 -3.81 6.87
N LEU A 42 1.66 -3.87 7.54
CA LEU A 42 2.93 -4.18 6.87
C LEU A 42 3.16 -5.68 6.63
N GLU A 43 2.63 -6.56 7.49
CA GLU A 43 2.82 -8.01 7.35
C GLU A 43 1.84 -8.64 6.37
N LYS A 44 0.60 -8.12 6.30
CA LYS A 44 -0.46 -8.66 5.43
C LYS A 44 -1.13 -7.58 4.59
N PRO A 45 -0.38 -6.75 3.84
CA PRO A 45 -0.92 -5.62 3.08
C PRO A 45 -2.02 -6.08 2.10
N ARG A 46 -3.15 -5.39 2.11
CA ARG A 46 -4.29 -5.70 1.23
C ARG A 46 -4.36 -4.81 0.01
N HIS A 47 -3.90 -3.57 0.11
CA HIS A 47 -3.91 -2.68 -1.03
C HIS A 47 -2.70 -2.98 -1.95
N PRO A 48 -2.90 -3.20 -3.28
CA PRO A 48 -1.82 -3.53 -4.21
C PRO A 48 -0.68 -2.50 -4.26
N TYR A 49 -0.98 -1.22 -4.00
CA TYR A 49 0.06 -0.19 -3.85
C TYR A 49 1.02 -0.48 -2.69
N LEU A 50 0.52 -0.90 -1.52
CA LEU A 50 1.38 -1.22 -0.39
C LEU A 50 2.20 -2.49 -0.64
N GLN A 51 1.62 -3.48 -1.32
CA GLN A 51 2.36 -4.64 -1.82
C GLN A 51 3.49 -4.22 -2.77
N ALA A 52 3.23 -3.29 -3.68
CA ALA A 52 4.25 -2.76 -4.58
C ALA A 52 5.39 -2.08 -3.80
N LEU A 53 5.07 -1.23 -2.82
CA LEU A 53 6.08 -0.58 -1.95
C LEU A 53 6.95 -1.60 -1.22
N LEU A 54 6.33 -2.61 -0.59
CA LEU A 54 7.05 -3.65 0.15
C LEU A 54 7.88 -4.54 -0.78
N SER A 55 7.40 -4.80 -2.00
CA SER A 55 8.15 -5.53 -3.03
C SER A 55 9.39 -4.77 -3.52
N ALA A 56 9.44 -3.45 -3.35
CA ALA A 56 10.61 -2.64 -3.69
C ALA A 56 11.66 -2.54 -2.57
N VAL A 57 11.35 -2.95 -1.32
CA VAL A 57 12.29 -2.85 -0.19
C VAL A 57 13.53 -3.74 -0.41
N PRO A 58 14.76 -3.20 -0.39
CA PRO A 58 15.97 -4.00 -0.57
C PRO A 58 16.12 -5.12 0.46
N VAL A 59 16.56 -6.30 0.02
CA VAL A 59 16.87 -7.43 0.90
C VAL A 59 18.39 -7.49 1.11
N PRO A 60 18.88 -7.44 2.37
CA PRO A 60 20.32 -7.42 2.63
C PRO A 60 21.07 -8.70 2.20
N ASP A 61 20.43 -9.86 2.27
CA ASP A 61 21.03 -11.14 1.86
C ASP A 61 20.94 -11.30 0.33
N PRO A 62 22.08 -11.36 -0.40
CA PRO A 62 22.09 -11.47 -1.85
C PRO A 62 21.41 -12.73 -2.40
N ARG A 63 21.40 -13.84 -1.62
CA ARG A 63 20.74 -15.08 -2.04
C ARG A 63 19.23 -14.91 -2.05
N LYS A 64 18.67 -14.36 -0.97
CA LYS A 64 17.24 -14.05 -0.85
C LYS A 64 16.82 -12.94 -1.81
N ALA A 65 17.69 -11.98 -2.08
CA ALA A 65 17.41 -10.91 -3.05
C ALA A 65 17.15 -11.46 -4.46
N ARG A 66 17.80 -12.57 -4.86
CA ARG A 66 17.57 -13.22 -6.17
C ARG A 66 16.23 -13.96 -6.25
N GLU A 67 15.68 -14.39 -5.12
CA GLU A 67 14.39 -15.07 -5.04
C GLU A 67 13.22 -14.07 -5.07
N LYS A 68 13.48 -12.81 -4.68
CA LYS A 68 12.47 -11.76 -4.61
C LYS A 68 11.91 -11.44 -6.00
N ARG A 69 10.60 -11.57 -6.15
CA ARG A 69 9.87 -11.13 -7.35
C ARG A 69 9.16 -9.81 -7.06
N PRO A 70 9.52 -8.70 -7.73
CA PRO A 70 8.75 -7.46 -7.64
C PRO A 70 7.31 -7.69 -8.09
N LEU A 71 6.37 -6.94 -7.51
CA LEU A 71 4.99 -6.96 -7.98
C LEU A 71 4.95 -6.46 -9.45
N PRO A 72 4.38 -7.22 -10.41
CA PRO A 72 4.41 -6.85 -11.82
C PRO A 72 3.42 -5.71 -12.11
N LEU A 73 3.86 -4.46 -11.95
CA LEU A 73 3.03 -3.29 -12.22
C LEU A 73 2.61 -3.23 -13.69
N ARG A 74 1.37 -2.81 -13.96
CA ARG A 74 0.87 -2.58 -15.34
C ARG A 74 1.66 -1.49 -16.07
N SER A 75 2.13 -0.49 -15.33
CA SER A 75 2.98 0.57 -15.81
C SER A 75 3.97 1.01 -14.74
N LEU A 76 5.19 1.33 -15.17
CA LEU A 76 6.22 1.94 -14.33
C LEU A 76 6.10 3.47 -14.31
N GLU A 77 5.33 4.06 -15.21
CA GLU A 77 5.12 5.51 -15.27
C GLU A 77 4.36 6.01 -14.04
N LEU A 78 4.80 7.15 -13.51
CA LEU A 78 4.14 7.82 -12.41
C LEU A 78 3.07 8.76 -12.97
N PRO A 79 1.80 8.66 -12.52
CA PRO A 79 0.76 9.60 -12.94
C PRO A 79 1.06 11.01 -12.44
N ASP A 80 0.61 12.00 -13.20
CA ASP A 80 0.67 13.41 -12.81
C ASP A 80 -0.24 13.65 -11.59
N PRO A 81 0.29 14.14 -10.45
CA PRO A 81 -0.52 14.44 -9.27
C PRO A 81 -1.50 15.61 -9.48
N THR A 82 -1.27 16.49 -10.46
CA THR A 82 -2.15 17.62 -10.80
C THR A 82 -3.34 17.21 -11.65
N ASN A 83 -3.23 16.09 -12.37
CA ASN A 83 -4.30 15.49 -13.16
C ASN A 83 -4.39 13.98 -12.86
N PRO A 84 -4.86 13.59 -11.66
CA PRO A 84 -4.83 12.21 -11.23
C PRO A 84 -5.77 11.33 -12.07
N PRO A 85 -5.48 10.02 -12.19
CA PRO A 85 -6.37 9.08 -12.86
C PRO A 85 -7.77 9.06 -12.22
N SER A 86 -8.80 8.80 -13.02
CA SER A 86 -10.17 8.61 -12.55
C SER A 86 -10.29 7.39 -11.64
N GLY A 87 -11.37 7.35 -10.84
CA GLY A 87 -11.64 6.25 -9.92
C GLY A 87 -10.51 5.99 -8.92
N CYS A 88 -10.10 4.73 -8.78
CA CYS A 88 -8.92 4.35 -8.02
C CYS A 88 -7.67 4.93 -8.67
N ARG A 89 -7.00 5.88 -8.01
CA ARG A 89 -5.80 6.56 -8.55
C ARG A 89 -4.64 5.60 -8.88
N PHE A 90 -4.61 4.41 -8.28
CA PHE A 90 -3.59 3.38 -8.54
C PHE A 90 -3.93 2.44 -9.71
N HIS A 91 -5.15 2.49 -10.27
CA HIS A 91 -5.58 1.55 -11.32
C HIS A 91 -4.66 1.48 -12.56
N PRO A 92 -3.99 2.56 -13.03
CA PRO A 92 -3.12 2.47 -14.21
C PRO A 92 -1.87 1.62 -13.97
N ARG A 93 -1.47 1.45 -12.70
CA ARG A 93 -0.27 0.71 -12.29
C ARG A 93 -0.61 -0.62 -11.61
N CYS A 94 -1.83 -0.77 -11.10
CA CYS A 94 -2.28 -1.94 -10.35
C CYS A 94 -2.39 -3.18 -11.27
N PRO A 95 -1.66 -4.29 -11.00
CA PRO A 95 -1.79 -5.53 -11.78
C PRO A 95 -3.21 -6.08 -11.79
N TYR A 96 -3.92 -5.90 -10.68
CA TYR A 96 -5.24 -6.48 -10.45
C TYR A 96 -6.41 -5.60 -10.91
N ALA A 97 -6.17 -4.39 -11.44
CA ALA A 97 -7.26 -3.45 -11.70
C ALA A 97 -8.33 -3.99 -12.66
N GLU A 98 -9.60 -3.84 -12.27
CA GLU A 98 -10.77 -4.15 -13.09
C GLU A 98 -11.44 -2.85 -13.58
N GLU A 99 -12.46 -2.96 -14.42
CA GLU A 99 -13.16 -1.81 -15.01
C GLU A 99 -13.69 -0.82 -13.97
N ILE A 100 -14.27 -1.33 -12.88
CA ILE A 100 -14.76 -0.53 -11.74
C ILE A 100 -13.67 0.37 -11.13
N CYS A 101 -12.39 -0.04 -11.22
CA CYS A 101 -11.27 0.74 -10.67
C CYS A 101 -11.00 2.03 -11.47
N ALA A 102 -11.36 2.08 -12.75
CA ALA A 102 -11.24 3.30 -13.55
C ALA A 102 -12.46 4.21 -13.42
N GLN A 103 -13.63 3.64 -13.06
CA GLN A 103 -14.91 4.33 -13.01
C GLN A 103 -15.20 4.95 -11.64
N GLU A 104 -14.88 4.24 -10.55
CA GLU A 104 -15.29 4.62 -9.20
C GLU A 104 -14.11 4.75 -8.24
N ILE A 105 -14.18 5.77 -7.37
CA ILE A 105 -13.23 5.93 -6.27
C ILE A 105 -13.62 4.90 -5.19
N PRO A 106 -12.72 3.98 -4.80
CA PRO A 106 -13.03 3.01 -3.77
C PRO A 106 -13.22 3.71 -2.41
N ALA A 107 -14.33 3.40 -1.74
CA ALA A 107 -14.58 3.91 -0.40
C ALA A 107 -13.58 3.33 0.61
N LEU A 108 -13.11 4.16 1.54
CA LEU A 108 -12.33 3.70 2.68
C LEU A 108 -13.26 2.97 3.66
N ARG A 109 -13.20 1.63 3.69
CA ARG A 109 -14.12 0.78 4.45
C ARG A 109 -13.40 -0.17 5.40
N PRO A 110 -14.04 -0.61 6.49
CA PRO A 110 -13.46 -1.61 7.38
C PRO A 110 -13.32 -2.96 6.67
N LEU A 111 -12.18 -3.61 6.85
CA LEU A 111 -11.92 -4.99 6.44
C LEU A 111 -10.83 -5.56 7.35
N ASP A 112 -11.03 -6.76 7.91
CA ASP A 112 -10.08 -7.43 8.81
C ASP A 112 -9.59 -6.58 10.01
N GLY A 113 -10.37 -5.63 10.53
CA GLY A 113 -9.93 -4.77 11.65
C GLY A 113 -9.01 -3.60 11.29
N ARG A 114 -8.92 -3.28 10.00
CA ARG A 114 -8.25 -2.09 9.41
C ARG A 114 -9.21 -1.43 8.42
N PHE A 115 -8.82 -0.29 7.87
CA PHE A 115 -9.57 0.40 6.81
C PHE A 115 -8.79 0.35 5.51
N ILE A 116 -9.46 0.00 4.41
CA ILE A 116 -8.86 -0.16 3.09
C ILE A 116 -9.77 0.51 2.05
N ALA A 117 -9.16 1.22 1.10
CA ALA A 117 -9.83 1.79 -0.06
C ALA A 117 -9.43 1.00 -1.32
N CYS A 118 -10.03 -0.17 -1.53
CA CYS A 118 -9.83 -1.00 -2.70
C CYS A 118 -11.10 -1.79 -3.03
N HIS A 119 -11.52 -1.76 -4.30
CA HIS A 119 -12.67 -2.54 -4.78
C HIS A 119 -12.44 -4.05 -4.73
N LEU A 120 -11.17 -4.47 -4.74
CA LEU A 120 -10.77 -5.87 -4.89
C LEU A 120 -10.11 -6.44 -3.63
N ALA A 121 -10.19 -5.75 -2.49
CA ALA A 121 -9.40 -6.03 -1.29
C ALA A 121 -9.44 -7.50 -0.83
N GLU A 122 -10.60 -8.16 -0.94
CA GLU A 122 -10.83 -9.56 -0.59
C GLU A 122 -10.26 -10.55 -1.63
N ARG A 123 -10.10 -10.10 -2.88
CA ARG A 123 -9.59 -10.89 -4.00
C ARG A 123 -8.10 -10.70 -4.25
N ILE A 124 -7.47 -9.72 -3.61
CA ILE A 124 -6.01 -9.51 -3.71
C ILE A 124 -5.30 -10.70 -3.07
N PRO A 125 -4.36 -11.35 -3.80
CA PRO A 125 -3.56 -12.45 -3.24
C PRO A 125 -2.87 -12.05 -1.95
N GLU A 126 -2.76 -13.00 -1.02
CA GLU A 126 -2.02 -12.77 0.21
C GLU A 126 -0.58 -12.40 -0.10
N TRP A 127 -0.09 -11.39 0.63
CA TRP A 127 1.27 -10.96 0.54
C TRP A 127 2.19 -11.96 1.22
N HIS A 128 3.16 -12.47 0.47
CA HIS A 128 4.25 -13.26 0.98
C HIS A 128 5.55 -12.53 0.68
N LEU A 129 6.42 -12.41 1.69
CA LEU A 129 7.69 -11.69 1.56
C LEU A 129 8.72 -12.45 0.68
N LEU A 130 8.35 -13.65 0.20
CA LEU A 130 9.16 -14.63 -0.52
C LEU A 130 8.26 -15.42 -1.48
#